data_AF-A0A397NA97-F1
#
_entry.id   AF-A0A397NA97-F1
#
_cell.length_a   1.000
_cell.length_b   1.000
_cell.length_c   1.000
_cell.angle_alpha   90.00
_cell.angle_beta   90.00
_cell.angle_gamma   90.00
#
_symmetry.space_group_name_H-M   'P 1'
#
loop_
_entity.id
_entity.type
_entity.pdbx_description
1 polymer ?
#
loop_
_entity_poly.entity_id
_entity_poly.type
_entity_poly.pdbx_seq_one_letter_code
_entity_poly.pdbx_strand_id
1 'polypeptide(L)'
;MEHDRIYFKDNPWPEGHPIKKFLWSAKEVDGDVWFDIHLESADYYAERDIEDDEDVDYPSDWAAPIVWGNYHACTLSSNYWHEGGFRVCAKAEYTPEFLDGFELVVDPNPETIEDWDELAFHIYLLGHDAVGKHRIKFERIGNSMQFKVTWSGAIAQAYVGDYEFKHEFSALVATAEFPVLPRNSA
;
A
#
# COMPACT_ATOMS: atom_id res chain seq x y z
N MET A 1 5.68 -15.14 0.43
CA MET A 1 4.63 -14.19 0.84
C MET A 1 3.33 -14.97 0.94
N GLU A 2 2.71 -14.98 2.11
CA GLU A 2 1.38 -15.55 2.29
C GLU A 2 0.32 -14.57 1.75
N HIS A 3 -0.86 -15.11 1.46
CA HIS A 3 -2.03 -14.35 1.03
C HIS A 3 -2.56 -13.44 2.15
N ASP A 4 -3.19 -12.34 1.75
CA ASP A 4 -3.86 -11.35 2.61
C ASP A 4 -2.97 -10.76 3.70
N ARG A 5 -1.70 -10.52 3.36
CA ARG A 5 -0.65 -10.03 4.26
C ARG A 5 0.22 -8.96 3.61
N ILE A 6 0.69 -8.02 4.42
CA ILE A 6 1.70 -7.01 4.07
C ILE A 6 3.00 -7.29 4.85
N TYR A 7 4.12 -7.17 4.17
CA TYR A 7 5.45 -7.45 4.67
C TYR A 7 6.28 -6.17 4.58
N PHE A 8 7.02 -5.88 5.64
CA PHE A 8 8.02 -4.83 5.67
C PHE A 8 9.38 -5.51 5.80
N LYS A 9 10.24 -5.29 4.82
CA LYS A 9 11.51 -6.00 4.75
C LYS A 9 12.39 -5.64 5.95
N ASP A 10 13.05 -6.65 6.51
CA ASP A 10 13.96 -6.53 7.65
C ASP A 10 13.34 -5.89 8.91
N ASN A 11 12.00 -5.88 9.03
CA ASN A 11 11.33 -5.53 10.27
C ASN A 11 11.34 -6.71 11.28
N PRO A 12 10.88 -6.51 12.52
CA PRO A 12 10.89 -7.58 13.53
C PRO A 12 9.92 -8.76 13.29
N TRP A 13 9.03 -8.66 12.30
CA TRP A 13 8.03 -9.67 11.95
C TRP A 13 8.27 -10.22 10.53
N PRO A 14 9.23 -11.16 10.34
CA PRO A 14 9.50 -11.76 9.02
C PRO A 14 8.29 -12.50 8.45
N GLU A 15 7.47 -13.04 9.36
CA GLU A 15 6.03 -12.88 9.41
C GLU A 15 5.32 -12.29 8.20
N GLY A 16 5.42 -10.96 8.11
CA GLY A 16 4.42 -10.02 7.63
C GLY A 16 3.32 -9.78 8.68
N HIS A 17 2.33 -8.97 8.30
CA HIS A 17 1.16 -8.60 9.09
C HIS A 17 -0.12 -8.88 8.30
N PRO A 18 -1.18 -9.44 8.94
CA PRO A 18 -2.49 -9.60 8.30
C PRO A 18 -3.02 -8.29 7.76
N ILE A 19 -3.67 -8.32 6.60
CA ILE A 19 -4.43 -7.19 6.07
C ILE A 19 -5.84 -7.28 6.67
N LYS A 20 -6.18 -6.35 7.56
CA LYS A 20 -7.54 -6.31 8.17
C LYS A 20 -8.57 -5.68 7.25
N LYS A 21 -8.11 -4.83 6.32
CA LYS A 21 -8.96 -4.09 5.40
C LYS A 21 -8.22 -3.80 4.11
N PHE A 22 -8.86 -4.11 3.00
CA PHE A 22 -8.42 -3.73 1.67
C PHE A 22 -9.62 -3.19 0.90
N LEU A 23 -9.53 -1.94 0.44
CA LEU A 23 -10.52 -1.31 -0.41
C LEU A 23 -9.86 -0.91 -1.72
N TRP A 24 -10.51 -1.26 -2.82
CA TRP A 24 -10.12 -0.89 -4.17
C TRP A 24 -11.35 -0.31 -4.85
N SER A 25 -11.25 0.94 -5.28
CA SER A 25 -12.30 1.67 -5.97
C SER A 25 -11.80 2.28 -7.27
N ALA A 26 -12.73 2.58 -8.16
CA ALA A 26 -12.45 3.22 -9.44
C ALA A 26 -13.30 4.49 -9.58
N LYS A 27 -12.74 5.52 -10.20
CA LYS A 27 -13.42 6.75 -10.58
C LYS A 27 -13.06 7.15 -12.00
N GLU A 28 -13.94 7.92 -12.64
CA GLU A 28 -13.68 8.50 -13.96
C GLU A 28 -13.19 9.94 -13.76
N VAL A 29 -12.05 10.27 -14.38
CA VAL A 29 -11.50 11.62 -14.42
C VAL A 29 -11.12 11.91 -15.87
N ASP A 30 -11.75 12.93 -16.47
CA ASP A 30 -11.49 13.38 -17.84
C ASP A 30 -11.49 12.27 -18.91
N GLY A 31 -12.36 11.28 -18.75
CA GLY A 31 -12.51 10.14 -19.67
C GLY A 31 -11.55 8.97 -19.43
N ASP A 32 -10.66 9.09 -18.44
CA ASP A 32 -9.79 8.03 -17.96
C ASP A 32 -10.32 7.40 -16.68
N VAL A 33 -9.98 6.14 -16.45
CA VAL A 33 -10.23 5.44 -15.19
C VAL A 33 -9.03 5.62 -14.28
N TRP A 34 -9.32 6.02 -13.06
CA TRP A 34 -8.38 6.16 -11.96
C TRP A 34 -8.77 5.20 -10.86
N PHE A 35 -7.76 4.62 -10.19
CA PHE A 35 -7.99 3.81 -9.01
C PHE A 35 -7.60 4.55 -7.74
N ASP A 36 -8.35 4.23 -6.69
CA ASP A 36 -7.94 4.45 -5.31
C ASP A 36 -7.81 3.09 -4.63
N ILE A 37 -6.70 2.88 -3.94
CA ILE A 37 -6.44 1.72 -3.09
C ILE A 37 -6.17 2.20 -1.66
N HIS A 38 -6.75 1.47 -0.71
CA HIS A 38 -6.56 1.66 0.72
C HIS A 38 -6.35 0.31 1.41
N LEU A 39 -5.27 0.18 2.16
CA LEU A 39 -4.88 -1.00 2.91
C LEU A 39 -4.65 -0.61 4.36
N GLU A 40 -5.22 -1.37 5.30
CA GLU A 40 -4.87 -1.32 6.70
C GLU A 40 -4.39 -2.71 7.16
N SER A 41 -3.27 -2.77 7.86
CA SER A 41 -2.87 -4.00 8.54
C SER A 41 -3.64 -4.19 9.84
N ALA A 42 -3.69 -5.43 10.33
CA ALA A 42 -3.90 -5.71 11.73
C ALA A 42 -2.80 -5.06 12.58
N ASP A 43 -3.04 -4.98 13.88
CA ASP A 43 -2.02 -4.52 14.83
C ASP A 43 -0.77 -5.41 14.71
N TYR A 44 0.42 -4.83 14.79
CA TYR A 44 1.68 -5.57 14.60
C TYR A 44 1.86 -6.71 15.61
N TYR A 45 1.30 -6.57 16.81
CA TYR A 45 1.30 -7.56 17.88
C TYR A 45 0.08 -8.52 17.84
N ALA A 46 -0.76 -8.48 16.79
CA ALA A 46 -2.01 -9.25 16.76
C ALA A 46 -1.81 -10.78 16.74
N GLU A 47 -0.75 -11.27 16.10
CA GLU A 47 -0.44 -12.70 15.98
C GLU A 47 0.78 -13.13 16.80
N ARG A 48 1.77 -12.25 16.92
CA ARG A 48 2.96 -12.44 17.76
C ARG A 48 3.32 -11.14 18.45
N ASP A 49 3.22 -11.16 19.77
CA ASP A 49 3.79 -10.13 20.62
C ASP A 49 5.31 -10.37 20.77
N ILE A 50 6.09 -9.30 20.75
CA ILE A 50 7.53 -9.34 20.98
C ILE A 50 7.78 -8.60 22.28
N GLU A 51 8.08 -9.36 23.34
CA GLU A 51 8.56 -8.78 24.59
C GLU A 51 9.89 -8.09 24.31
N ASP A 52 9.85 -6.75 24.35
CA ASP A 52 11.00 -5.90 24.17
C ASP A 52 11.51 -5.47 25.56
N ASP A 53 12.82 -5.55 25.77
CA ASP A 53 13.46 -5.09 27.00
C ASP A 53 13.98 -3.68 26.73
N GLU A 54 13.59 -2.73 27.59
CA GLU A 54 13.95 -1.31 27.45
C GLU A 54 15.48 -1.09 27.39
N ASP A 55 16.28 -2.07 27.83
CA ASP A 55 17.74 -2.04 27.79
C ASP A 55 18.37 -2.52 26.45
N VAL A 56 17.57 -2.95 25.47
CA VAL A 56 18.07 -3.39 24.16
C VAL A 56 18.34 -2.18 23.24
N ASP A 57 19.60 -2.02 22.85
CA ASP A 57 20.03 -1.01 21.88
C ASP A 57 19.86 -1.54 20.45
N TYR A 58 18.82 -1.05 19.76
CA TYR A 58 18.54 -1.39 18.36
C TYR A 58 19.30 -0.49 17.39
N PRO A 59 19.74 -1.00 16.23
CA PRO A 59 20.48 -0.21 15.26
C PRO A 59 19.66 0.92 14.60
N SER A 60 18.32 0.85 14.68
CA SER A 60 17.39 1.89 14.22
C SER A 60 15.97 1.63 14.73
N ASP A 61 15.12 2.65 14.64
CA ASP A 61 13.67 2.55 14.89
C ASP A 61 13.00 1.45 14.06
N TRP A 62 13.47 1.22 12.83
CA TRP A 62 12.96 0.17 11.95
C TRP A 62 13.17 -1.24 12.54
N ALA A 63 14.28 -1.44 13.27
CA ALA A 63 14.63 -2.73 13.87
C ALA A 63 14.02 -2.93 15.26
N ALA A 64 13.45 -1.90 15.89
CA ALA A 64 13.01 -1.90 17.28
C ALA A 64 11.52 -2.25 17.42
N PRO A 65 11.13 -3.46 17.90
CA PRO A 65 9.73 -3.87 18.05
C PRO A 65 8.88 -2.90 18.84
N ILE A 66 9.41 -2.32 19.92
CA ILE A 66 8.70 -1.32 20.73
C ILE A 66 8.24 -0.11 19.92
N VAL A 67 9.04 0.35 18.94
CA VAL A 67 8.68 1.49 18.10
C VAL A 67 7.49 1.14 17.23
N TRP A 68 7.51 -0.03 16.56
CA TRP A 68 6.37 -0.52 15.80
C TRP A 68 5.12 -0.63 16.67
N GLY A 69 5.24 -1.24 17.85
CA GLY A 69 4.15 -1.41 18.80
C GLY A 69 3.46 -0.09 19.18
N ASN A 70 4.22 1.00 19.33
CA ASN A 70 3.70 2.33 19.64
C ASN A 70 2.85 2.94 18.51
N TYR A 71 3.06 2.53 17.26
CA TYR A 71 2.26 2.97 16.10
C TYR A 71 1.11 2.02 15.75
N HIS A 72 1.05 0.87 16.42
CA HIS A 72 0.00 -0.15 16.35
C HIS A 72 -0.14 -0.86 15.02
N ALA A 73 -0.40 -0.16 13.91
CA ALA A 73 -0.73 -0.77 12.62
C ALA A 73 -0.36 0.14 11.44
N CYS A 74 -0.18 -0.47 10.27
CA CYS A 74 0.02 0.24 9.02
C CYS A 74 -1.33 0.72 8.45
N THR A 75 -1.37 1.97 7.98
CA THR A 75 -2.36 2.44 7.00
C THR A 75 -1.61 2.93 5.76
N LEU A 76 -1.93 2.39 4.59
CA LEU A 76 -1.34 2.77 3.31
C LEU A 76 -2.47 3.08 2.33
N SER A 77 -2.58 4.32 1.88
CA SER A 77 -3.78 4.78 1.20
C SER A 77 -3.54 5.94 0.24
N SER A 78 -4.27 5.89 -0.87
CA SER A 78 -4.36 6.97 -1.87
C SER A 78 -5.51 7.94 -1.62
N ASN A 79 -6.43 7.62 -0.70
CA ASN A 79 -7.66 8.39 -0.50
C ASN A 79 -8.08 8.60 0.96
N TYR A 80 -7.22 8.29 1.93
CA TYR A 80 -7.53 8.44 3.35
C TYR A 80 -7.21 9.83 3.90
N TRP A 81 -6.05 10.40 3.52
CA TRP A 81 -5.60 11.72 3.98
C TRP A 81 -5.78 12.84 2.94
N HIS A 82 -5.87 12.49 1.65
CA HIS A 82 -6.16 13.41 0.56
C HIS A 82 -6.99 12.70 -0.52
N GLU A 83 -7.41 13.39 -1.58
CA GLU A 83 -8.12 12.78 -2.72
C GLU A 83 -7.16 12.46 -3.87
N GLY A 84 -6.37 11.41 -3.70
CA GLY A 84 -5.34 11.02 -4.67
C GLY A 84 -5.81 10.04 -5.71
N GLY A 85 -5.07 8.95 -5.82
CA GLY A 85 -5.29 7.87 -6.78
C GLY A 85 -4.37 7.98 -7.98
N PHE A 86 -4.50 7.02 -8.89
CA PHE A 86 -3.60 6.92 -10.03
C PHE A 86 -4.34 6.48 -11.29
N ARG A 87 -3.95 7.07 -12.43
CA ARG A 87 -4.50 6.76 -13.75
C ARG A 87 -4.17 5.33 -14.17
N VAL A 88 -5.15 4.63 -14.72
CA VAL A 88 -5.04 3.23 -15.16
C VAL A 88 -5.10 3.12 -16.67
N CYS A 89 -6.23 3.48 -17.27
CA CYS A 89 -6.49 3.36 -18.70
C CYS A 89 -7.60 4.31 -19.14
N ALA A 90 -7.85 4.41 -20.45
CA ALA A 90 -9.03 5.10 -20.93
C ALA A 90 -10.30 4.31 -20.54
N LYS A 91 -11.39 5.00 -20.22
CA LYS A 91 -12.66 4.35 -19.84
C LYS A 91 -13.18 3.35 -20.89
N ALA A 92 -12.91 3.60 -22.17
CA ALA A 92 -13.30 2.68 -23.25
C ALA A 92 -12.58 1.33 -23.20
N GLU A 93 -11.41 1.27 -22.56
CA GLU A 93 -10.58 0.06 -22.42
C GLU A 93 -10.83 -0.66 -21.08
N TYR A 94 -11.61 -0.04 -20.18
CA TYR A 94 -11.78 -0.53 -18.82
C TYR A 94 -12.66 -1.79 -18.76
N THR A 95 -12.01 -2.95 -18.85
CA THR A 95 -12.63 -4.26 -18.73
C THR A 95 -11.84 -5.18 -17.80
N PRO A 96 -12.47 -6.22 -17.23
CA PRO A 96 -11.74 -7.25 -16.48
C PRO A 96 -10.65 -7.94 -17.30
N GLU A 97 -10.84 -8.09 -18.61
CA GLU A 97 -9.86 -8.70 -19.52
C GLU A 97 -8.64 -7.80 -19.72
N PHE A 98 -8.83 -6.48 -19.75
CA PHE A 98 -7.72 -5.53 -19.82
C PHE A 98 -6.87 -5.58 -18.55
N LEU A 99 -7.51 -5.67 -17.37
CA LEU A 99 -6.79 -5.72 -16.10
C LEU A 99 -6.09 -7.05 -15.82
N ASP A 100 -6.44 -8.12 -16.51
CA ASP A 100 -5.83 -9.43 -16.26
C ASP A 100 -4.36 -9.46 -16.66
N GLY A 101 -3.47 -9.50 -15.66
CA GLY A 101 -2.02 -9.40 -15.83
C GLY A 101 -1.52 -7.97 -15.98
N PHE A 102 -2.39 -6.96 -15.87
CA PHE A 102 -2.00 -5.56 -15.94
C PHE A 102 -1.11 -5.19 -14.76
N GLU A 103 0.01 -4.53 -15.08
CA GLU A 103 0.98 -4.06 -14.11
C GLU A 103 1.33 -2.62 -14.41
N LEU A 104 1.38 -1.80 -13.37
CA LEU A 104 1.77 -0.39 -13.48
C LEU A 104 2.71 0.02 -12.35
N VAL A 105 3.42 1.10 -12.62
CA VAL A 105 4.30 1.77 -11.66
C VAL A 105 3.70 3.13 -11.33
N VAL A 106 3.59 3.43 -10.05
CA VAL A 106 3.07 4.72 -9.53
C VAL A 106 4.18 5.37 -8.72
N ASP A 107 4.38 6.68 -8.92
CA ASP A 107 5.45 7.48 -8.32
C ASP A 107 6.84 6.82 -8.45
N PRO A 108 7.33 6.55 -9.68
CA PRO A 108 8.59 5.83 -9.88
C PRO A 108 9.82 6.56 -9.33
N ASN A 109 9.75 7.90 -9.25
CA ASN A 109 10.85 8.76 -8.83
C ASN A 109 10.35 9.72 -7.73
N PRO A 110 9.98 9.24 -6.53
CA PRO A 110 9.40 10.10 -5.50
C PRO A 110 10.39 11.16 -5.01
N GLU A 111 11.69 10.93 -5.21
CA GLU A 111 12.77 11.84 -4.82
C GLU A 111 12.87 13.09 -5.71
N THR A 112 12.16 13.11 -6.85
CA THR A 112 12.05 14.32 -7.70
C THR A 112 10.83 15.16 -7.38
N ILE A 113 9.97 14.72 -6.45
CA ILE A 113 8.75 15.43 -6.04
C ILE A 113 9.12 16.37 -4.91
N GLU A 114 8.85 17.66 -5.09
CA GLU A 114 9.16 18.70 -4.10
C GLU A 114 8.16 18.73 -2.94
N ASP A 115 6.88 18.47 -3.24
CA ASP A 115 5.80 18.41 -2.26
C ASP A 115 5.26 16.98 -2.19
N TRP A 116 5.55 16.28 -1.10
CA TRP A 116 5.13 14.89 -0.92
C TRP A 116 3.62 14.72 -0.73
N ASP A 117 2.88 15.81 -0.55
CA ASP A 117 1.41 15.82 -0.65
C ASP A 117 0.92 15.57 -2.09
N GLU A 118 1.81 15.61 -3.09
CA GLU A 118 1.51 15.24 -4.48
C GLU A 118 1.71 13.74 -4.80
N LEU A 119 2.25 12.95 -3.86
CA LEU A 119 2.38 11.51 -4.04
C LEU A 119 1.00 10.85 -4.10
N ALA A 120 0.83 9.85 -4.97
CA ALA A 120 -0.46 9.17 -5.14
C ALA A 120 -0.89 8.39 -3.88
N PHE A 121 0.05 8.04 -3.01
CA PHE A 121 -0.19 7.33 -1.75
C PHE A 121 0.53 8.00 -0.59
N HIS A 122 -0.08 7.93 0.59
CA HIS A 122 0.58 8.18 1.86
C HIS A 122 0.53 6.95 2.73
N ILE A 123 1.41 6.95 3.73
CA ILE A 123 1.53 5.87 4.68
C ILE A 123 1.59 6.42 6.11
N TYR A 124 0.94 5.71 7.02
CA TYR A 124 1.17 5.78 8.44
C TYR A 124 1.74 4.42 8.86
N LEU A 125 3.02 4.38 9.22
CA LEU A 125 3.73 3.15 9.56
C LEU A 125 4.43 3.27 10.90
N LEU A 126 5.50 4.08 10.95
CA LEU A 126 6.20 4.45 12.18
C LEU A 126 6.03 5.95 12.44
N GLY A 127 4.83 6.45 12.11
CA GLY A 127 4.50 7.85 11.97
C GLY A 127 4.02 8.17 10.56
N HIS A 128 3.87 9.47 10.25
CA HIS A 128 3.55 9.94 8.90
C HIS A 128 4.80 9.91 8.02
N ASP A 129 5.05 8.74 7.45
CA ASP A 129 6.18 8.45 6.58
C ASP A 129 5.84 8.73 5.10
N ALA A 130 6.84 8.62 4.23
CA ALA A 130 6.64 8.76 2.79
C ALA A 130 6.74 7.40 2.09
N VAL A 131 5.94 7.21 1.03
CA VAL A 131 5.89 5.97 0.27
C VAL A 131 5.82 6.26 -1.22
N GLY A 132 6.50 5.44 -2.03
CA GLY A 132 6.57 5.62 -3.47
C GLY A 132 7.16 4.41 -4.16
N LYS A 133 7.59 4.58 -5.40
CA LYS A 133 8.17 3.50 -6.24
C LYS A 133 7.23 2.28 -6.31
N HIS A 134 5.92 2.53 -6.33
CA HIS A 134 4.91 1.48 -6.25
C HIS A 134 4.90 0.65 -7.52
N ARG A 135 4.78 -0.67 -7.37
CA ARG A 135 4.49 -1.60 -8.46
C ARG A 135 3.27 -2.41 -8.07
N ILE A 136 2.21 -2.31 -8.87
CA ILE A 136 0.93 -2.94 -8.59
C ILE A 136 0.58 -3.82 -9.77
N LYS A 137 0.27 -5.09 -9.50
CA LYS A 137 -0.16 -6.06 -10.51
C LYS A 137 -1.52 -6.63 -10.13
N PHE A 138 -2.41 -6.68 -11.12
CA PHE A 138 -3.73 -7.28 -11.02
C PHE A 138 -3.75 -8.58 -11.83
N GLU A 139 -4.20 -9.67 -11.23
CA GLU A 139 -4.31 -10.97 -11.91
C GLU A 139 -5.71 -11.52 -11.69
N ARG A 140 -6.44 -11.76 -12.77
CA ARG A 140 -7.84 -12.21 -12.68
C ARG A 140 -7.88 -13.66 -12.18
N ILE A 141 -8.80 -13.94 -11.27
CA ILE A 141 -8.98 -15.30 -10.75
C ILE A 141 -9.91 -16.07 -11.69
N GLY A 142 -9.30 -16.77 -12.65
CA GLY A 142 -10.03 -17.44 -13.73
C GLY A 142 -10.87 -16.45 -14.53
N ASN A 143 -12.14 -16.76 -14.76
CA ASN A 143 -13.09 -15.90 -15.49
C ASN A 143 -14.03 -15.11 -14.55
N SER A 144 -13.66 -14.94 -13.27
CA SER A 144 -14.49 -14.25 -12.26
C SER A 144 -14.40 -12.73 -12.36
N MET A 145 -15.07 -12.00 -11.47
CA MET A 145 -14.85 -10.56 -11.26
C MET A 145 -13.87 -10.29 -10.11
N GLN A 146 -13.12 -11.30 -9.69
CA GLN A 146 -12.18 -11.22 -8.59
C GLN A 146 -10.75 -11.23 -9.10
N PHE A 147 -9.89 -10.49 -8.43
CA PHE A 147 -8.50 -10.30 -8.76
C PHE A 147 -7.62 -10.56 -7.56
N LYS A 148 -6.50 -11.23 -7.80
CA LYS A 148 -5.36 -11.21 -6.89
C LYS A 148 -4.59 -9.92 -7.17
N VAL A 149 -4.23 -9.20 -6.11
CA VAL A 149 -3.46 -7.95 -6.21
C VAL A 149 -2.11 -8.17 -5.55
N THR A 150 -1.03 -8.01 -6.32
CA THR A 150 0.34 -7.99 -5.79
C THR A 150 0.82 -6.55 -5.81
N TRP A 151 1.29 -6.06 -4.66
CA TRP A 151 1.71 -4.67 -4.51
C TRP A 151 3.05 -4.60 -3.80
N SER A 152 4.00 -3.84 -4.32
CA SER A 152 5.22 -3.49 -3.60
C SER A 152 5.55 -2.02 -3.77
N GLY A 153 6.48 -1.53 -2.95
CA GLY A 153 7.00 -0.17 -3.05
C GLY A 153 8.13 0.07 -2.05
N ALA A 154 8.58 1.32 -2.00
CA ALA A 154 9.63 1.77 -1.11
C ALA A 154 9.10 2.83 -0.13
N ILE A 155 9.71 2.91 1.04
CA ILE A 155 9.33 3.77 2.16
C ILE A 155 10.55 4.57 2.61
N ALA A 156 10.34 5.84 2.90
CA ALA A 156 11.27 6.69 3.63
C ALA A 156 10.68 7.01 5.00
N GLN A 157 11.48 6.91 6.07
CA GLN A 157 11.07 7.25 7.44
C GLN A 157 11.06 8.77 7.67
N ALA A 158 10.28 9.46 6.82
CA ALA A 158 10.17 10.90 6.75
C ALA A 158 9.82 11.54 8.09
N TYR A 159 9.02 10.83 8.89
CA TYR A 159 8.53 11.31 10.17
C TYR A 159 9.68 11.63 11.14
N VAL A 160 10.77 10.86 11.07
CA VAL A 160 11.98 11.05 11.89
C VAL A 160 13.11 11.74 11.12
N GLY A 161 12.81 12.32 9.95
CA GLY A 161 13.75 13.11 9.16
C GLY A 161 14.64 12.28 8.22
N ASP A 162 14.31 11.02 7.98
CA ASP A 162 15.03 10.16 7.03
C ASP A 162 14.26 10.07 5.70
N TYR A 163 14.72 10.84 4.72
CA TYR A 163 14.03 11.04 3.45
C TYR A 163 14.45 10.06 2.35
N GLU A 164 15.34 9.10 2.66
CA GLU A 164 15.76 8.09 1.70
C GLU A 164 14.74 6.94 1.61
N PHE A 165 14.25 6.66 0.39
CA PHE A 165 13.33 5.54 0.12
C PHE A 165 14.08 4.19 0.10
N LYS A 166 14.61 3.79 1.26
CA LYS A 166 15.47 2.60 1.43
C LYS A 166 14.78 1.39 2.04
N HIS A 167 13.64 1.59 2.69
CA HIS A 167 12.83 0.50 3.23
C HIS A 167 11.87 -0.01 2.17
N GLU A 168 11.51 -1.29 2.22
CA GLU A 168 10.69 -1.94 1.21
C GLU A 168 9.47 -2.60 1.84
N PHE A 169 8.34 -2.54 1.14
CA PHE A 169 7.17 -3.34 1.48
C PHE A 169 6.70 -4.20 0.31
N SER A 170 6.00 -5.28 0.65
CA SER A 170 5.24 -6.06 -0.32
C SER A 170 3.95 -6.57 0.31
N ALA A 171 2.86 -6.58 -0.45
CA ALA A 171 1.56 -7.04 -0.04
C ALA A 171 0.99 -7.97 -1.10
N LEU A 172 0.23 -8.96 -0.64
CA LEU A 172 -0.51 -9.87 -1.49
C LEU A 172 -1.94 -9.94 -0.98
N VAL A 173 -2.89 -9.49 -1.80
CA VAL A 173 -4.33 -9.65 -1.55
C VAL A 173 -4.82 -10.80 -2.43
N ALA A 174 -5.37 -11.83 -1.82
CA ALA A 174 -5.79 -13.03 -2.53
C ALA A 174 -6.98 -12.76 -3.46
N THR A 175 -7.93 -11.98 -2.95
CA THR A 175 -9.23 -11.75 -3.58
C THR A 175 -9.68 -10.32 -3.34
N ALA A 176 -9.69 -9.51 -4.38
CA ALA A 176 -10.32 -8.21 -4.43
C ALA A 176 -11.37 -8.18 -5.54
N GLU A 177 -12.52 -7.57 -5.29
CA GLU A 177 -13.57 -7.42 -6.29
C GLU A 177 -13.19 -6.33 -7.31
N PHE A 178 -13.47 -6.58 -8.59
CA PHE A 178 -13.31 -5.61 -9.66
C PHE A 178 -14.13 -4.35 -9.37
N PRO A 179 -13.51 -3.16 -9.32
CA PRO A 179 -14.23 -1.96 -8.92
C PRO A 179 -15.14 -1.48 -10.04
N VAL A 180 -16.42 -1.32 -9.70
CA VAL A 180 -17.42 -0.76 -10.61
C VAL A 180 -17.28 0.75 -10.62
N LEU A 181 -17.23 1.35 -11.81
CA LEU A 181 -17.29 2.81 -11.94
C LEU A 181 -18.64 3.32 -11.40
N PRO A 182 -18.65 4.33 -10.51
CA PRO A 182 -19.87 4.97 -10.07
C PRO A 182 -20.70 5.40 -11.27
N ARG A 183 -22.00 5.08 -11.25
CA ARG A 183 -22.91 5.64 -12.25
C ARG A 183 -23.02 7.13 -11.96
N ASN A 184 -22.60 7.96 -12.92
CA ASN A 184 -22.91 9.39 -12.86
C ASN A 184 -24.42 9.52 -12.69
N SER A 185 -24.83 10.14 -11.58
CA SER A 185 -26.23 10.52 -11.39
C SER A 185 -26.52 11.56 -12.47
N ALA A 186 -27.34 11.18 -13.45
CA ALA A 186 -27.81 12.07 -14.51
C ALA A 186 -28.69 13.18 -13.92
#